data_AF-A0A0F9VVN4-F1
#
_entry.id   AF-A0A0F9VVN4-F1
#
_cell.length_a   1.000
_cell.length_b   1.000
_cell.length_c   1.000
_cell.angle_alpha   90.00
_cell.angle_beta   90.00
_cell.angle_gamma   90.00
#
_symmetry.space_group_name_H-M   'P 1'
#
loop_
_entity.id
_entity.type
_entity.pdbx_description
1 polymer ?
#
loop_
_entity_poly.entity_id
_entity_poly.type
_entity_poly.pdbx_seq_one_letter_code
_entity_poly.pdbx_strand_id
1 'polypeptide(L)'
;MGIKFKGPEPKRNSLCPCNSGLKAKYCHLDSGKAAACDRVAFEHMSILIAREQHKRKILSDEQFKAFMAKYKPDAVPESVTNKDVNQLLDAAGLTRCACGTPIPSDCTVCIKCKNLLKG
;
A
#
# COMPACT_ATOMS: atom_id res chain seq x y z
N MET A 1 -5.86 15.02 8.54
CA MET A 1 -4.44 15.43 8.46
C MET A 1 -3.61 14.16 8.45
N GLY A 2 -2.93 13.87 7.34
CA GLY A 2 -2.12 12.65 7.19
C GLY A 2 -0.70 12.81 7.76
N ILE A 3 0.04 11.71 7.83
CA ILE A 3 1.43 11.68 8.29
C ILE A 3 2.28 12.44 7.27
N LYS A 4 2.70 13.66 7.62
CA LYS A 4 3.60 14.45 6.77
C LYS A 4 4.98 13.79 6.78
N PHE A 5 5.44 13.32 5.63
CA PHE A 5 6.82 12.87 5.46
C PHE A 5 7.77 14.01 5.83
N LYS A 6 8.79 13.75 6.66
CA LYS A 6 9.83 14.74 6.95
C LYS A 6 10.63 15.02 5.67
N GLY A 7 10.44 16.20 5.10
CA GLY A 7 11.13 16.65 3.89
C GLY A 7 10.25 17.58 3.05
N PRO A 8 10.80 18.15 1.95
CA PRO A 8 10.00 18.90 0.99
C PRO A 8 8.88 18.01 0.44
N GLU A 9 7.67 18.56 0.28
CA GLU A 9 6.55 17.81 -0.27
C GLU A 9 6.92 17.25 -1.66
N PRO A 10 6.70 15.94 -1.91
CA PRO A 10 7.07 15.34 -3.17
C PRO A 10 6.26 15.97 -4.31
N LYS A 11 6.95 16.37 -5.38
CA LYS A 11 6.29 16.87 -6.60
C LYS A 11 5.40 15.78 -7.18
N ARG A 12 4.30 16.15 -7.86
CA ARG A 12 3.32 15.19 -8.42
C ARG A 12 3.93 14.03 -9.19
N ASN A 13 4.99 14.29 -9.97
CA ASN A 13 5.65 13.30 -10.81
C ASN A 13 6.93 12.69 -10.20
N SER A 14 7.37 13.10 -9.00
CA SER A 14 8.50 12.48 -8.31
C SER A 14 8.07 11.15 -7.68
N LEU A 15 9.05 10.29 -7.37
CA LEU A 15 8.81 9.10 -6.57
C LEU A 15 8.27 9.47 -5.19
N CYS A 16 7.38 8.65 -4.67
CA CYS A 16 6.82 8.83 -3.35
C CYS A 16 7.85 8.40 -2.27
N PRO A 17 8.05 9.19 -1.20
CA PRO A 17 9.05 8.91 -0.17
C PRO A 17 8.73 7.69 0.72
N CYS A 18 7.53 7.12 0.60
CA CYS A 18 7.12 5.91 1.33
C CYS A 18 7.72 4.60 0.77
N ASN A 19 8.63 4.66 -0.21
CA ASN A 19 9.27 3.50 -0.85
C ASN A 19 8.31 2.53 -1.58
N SER A 20 7.10 2.98 -1.95
CA SER A 20 6.17 2.17 -2.74
C SER A 20 6.59 1.94 -4.20
N GLY A 21 7.63 2.62 -4.68
CA GLY A 21 8.02 2.63 -6.10
C GLY A 21 7.08 3.42 -7.02
N LEU A 22 5.98 3.98 -6.48
CA LEU A 22 5.00 4.75 -7.24
C LEU A 22 5.34 6.24 -7.25
N LYS A 23 4.94 6.93 -8.32
CA LYS A 23 4.93 8.40 -8.35
C LYS A 23 3.97 8.94 -7.29
N ALA A 24 4.27 10.10 -6.72
CA ALA A 24 3.49 10.72 -5.65
C ALA A 24 2.00 10.87 -6.02
N LYS A 25 1.68 11.28 -7.26
CA LYS A 25 0.30 11.36 -7.78
C LYS A 25 -0.49 10.05 -7.79
N TYR A 26 0.19 8.90 -7.71
CA TYR A 26 -0.42 7.57 -7.67
C TYR A 26 -0.26 6.91 -6.30
N CYS A 27 0.17 7.67 -5.29
CA CYS A 27 0.46 7.21 -3.94
C CYS A 27 0.00 8.27 -2.92
N HIS A 28 0.87 8.92 -2.15
CA HIS A 28 0.44 9.83 -1.07
C HIS A 28 -0.15 11.18 -1.50
N LEU A 29 -0.22 11.49 -2.80
CA LEU A 29 -1.05 12.60 -3.32
C LEU A 29 -2.40 12.12 -3.88
N ASP A 30 -2.64 10.81 -3.86
CA ASP A 30 -3.98 10.23 -3.98
C ASP A 30 -4.57 10.11 -2.57
N SER A 31 -5.70 10.77 -2.32
CA SER A 31 -6.27 10.89 -0.97
C SER A 31 -6.69 9.54 -0.38
N GLY A 32 -7.18 8.61 -1.21
CA GLY A 32 -7.57 7.28 -0.77
C GLY A 32 -6.37 6.44 -0.34
N LYS A 33 -5.29 6.46 -1.13
CA LYS A 33 -4.06 5.73 -0.81
C LYS A 33 -3.31 6.36 0.36
N ALA A 34 -3.29 7.69 0.46
CA ALA A 34 -2.72 8.38 1.62
C ALA A 34 -3.42 7.95 2.91
N ALA A 35 -4.76 7.96 2.94
CA ALA A 35 -5.53 7.53 4.10
C ALA A 35 -5.28 6.06 4.47
N ALA A 36 -5.14 5.18 3.48
CA ALA A 36 -4.80 3.78 3.72
C ALA A 36 -3.41 3.61 4.36
N CYS A 37 -2.40 4.30 3.83
CA CYS A 37 -1.05 4.28 4.39
C CYS A 37 -1.00 4.87 5.81
N ASP A 38 -1.71 5.98 6.05
CA ASP A 38 -1.81 6.61 7.36
C ASP A 38 -2.44 5.68 8.40
N ARG A 39 -3.49 4.93 8.02
CA ARG A 39 -4.15 3.97 8.91
C ARG A 39 -3.19 2.85 9.33
N VAL A 40 -2.50 2.24 8.37
CA VAL A 40 -1.53 1.16 8.66
C VAL A 40 -0.40 1.66 9.55
N ALA A 41 0.15 2.85 9.24
CA ALA A 41 1.19 3.45 10.06
C ALA A 41 0.70 3.76 11.48
N PHE A 42 -0.52 4.29 11.64
CA PHE A 42 -1.13 4.53 12.94
C PHE A 42 -1.32 3.24 13.74
N GLU A 43 -1.81 2.17 13.12
CA GLU A 43 -2.00 0.87 13.78
C GLU A 43 -0.66 0.32 14.31
N HIS A 44 0.39 0.29 13.47
CA HIS A 44 1.72 -0.14 13.89
C HIS A 44 2.31 0.73 14.99
N MET A 45 2.22 2.06 14.86
CA MET A 45 2.71 2.98 15.88
C MET A 45 1.98 2.80 17.21
N SER A 46 0.67 2.59 17.19
CA SER A 46 -0.12 2.38 18.41
C SER A 46 0.32 1.11 19.14
N ILE A 47 0.63 0.03 18.42
CA ILE A 47 1.20 -1.21 18.99
C ILE A 47 2.56 -0.94 19.65
N LEU A 48 3.45 -0.20 18.98
CA LEU A 48 4.78 0.13 19.52
C LEU A 48 4.68 0.98 20.80
N ILE A 49 3.79 1.98 20.81
CA ILE A 49 3.54 2.82 21.97
C ILE A 49 2.99 2.00 23.13
N ALA A 50 2.00 1.13 22.89
CA ALA A 50 1.43 0.28 23.92
C ALA A 50 2.49 -0.66 24.54
N ARG A 51 3.39 -1.23 23.72
CA ARG A 51 4.52 -2.04 24.20
C ARG A 51 5.45 -1.23 25.11
N GLU A 52 5.79 0.00 24.75
CA GLU A 52 6.63 0.85 25.59
C GLU A 52 5.94 1.31 26.88
N GLN A 53 4.64 1.60 26.83
CA GLN A 53 3.85 1.93 28.01
C GLN A 53 3.75 0.75 28.99
N HIS A 54 3.60 -0.47 28.49
CA HIS A 54 3.61 -1.69 29.30
C HIS A 54 4.98 -1.92 29.96
N LYS A 55 6.09 -1.79 29.22
CA LYS A 55 7.45 -1.88 29.78
C LYS A 55 7.69 -0.87 30.92
N ARG A 56 7.14 0.34 30.77
CA ARG A 56 7.23 1.41 31.78
C ARG A 56 6.21 1.27 32.92
N LYS A 57 5.43 0.17 32.94
CA LYS A 57 4.37 -0.10 33.92
C LYS A 57 3.28 0.99 33.97
N ILE A 58 3.08 1.71 32.86
CA ILE A 58 1.99 2.68 32.70
C ILE A 58 0.68 1.93 32.39
N LEU A 59 0.74 0.90 31.55
CA LEU A 59 -0.37 -0.02 31.32
C LEU A 59 -0.20 -1.26 32.20
N SER A 60 -1.30 -1.73 32.80
CA SER A 60 -1.33 -3.03 33.44
C SER A 60 -1.28 -4.17 32.41
N ASP A 61 -0.92 -5.37 32.84
CA ASP A 61 -0.91 -6.58 31.99
C ASP A 61 -2.29 -6.83 31.35
N GLU A 62 -3.37 -6.60 32.09
CA GLU A 62 -4.74 -6.79 31.61
C GLU A 62 -5.10 -5.77 30.53
N GLN A 63 -4.76 -4.49 30.76
CA GLN A 63 -4.99 -3.41 29.79
C GLN A 63 -4.17 -3.63 28.52
N PHE A 64 -2.92 -4.05 28.66
CA PHE A 64 -2.06 -4.38 27.52
C PHE A 64 -2.60 -5.57 26.72
N LYS A 65 -3.00 -6.66 27.38
CA LYS A 65 -3.62 -7.82 26.72
C LYS A 65 -4.90 -7.44 25.98
N ALA A 66 -5.78 -6.65 26.59
CA ALA A 66 -7.01 -6.17 25.97
C ALA A 66 -6.72 -5.29 24.73
N PHE A 67 -5.72 -4.41 24.80
CA PHE A 67 -5.29 -3.60 23.67
C PHE A 67 -4.76 -4.48 22.52
N MET A 68 -3.87 -5.43 22.82
CA MET A 68 -3.26 -6.30 21.81
C MET A 68 -4.25 -7.25 21.14
N ALA A 69 -5.28 -7.71 21.87
CA ALA A 69 -6.36 -8.53 21.32
C ALA A 69 -7.13 -7.81 20.18
N LYS A 70 -7.24 -6.49 20.23
CA LYS A 70 -7.90 -5.68 19.19
C LYS A 70 -7.06 -5.55 17.91
N TYR A 71 -5.74 -5.47 18.02
CA TYR A 71 -4.86 -5.11 16.90
C TYR A 71 -4.15 -6.30 16.23
N LYS A 72 -4.32 -7.55 16.72
CA LYS A 72 -3.73 -8.78 16.16
C LYS A 72 -2.32 -8.55 15.55
N PRO A 73 -1.34 -8.12 16.36
CA PRO A 73 -0.04 -7.63 15.90
C PRO A 73 0.77 -8.63 15.07
N ASP A 74 0.48 -9.93 15.21
CA ASP A 74 1.15 -11.02 14.50
C ASP A 74 0.42 -11.45 13.22
N ALA A 75 -0.78 -10.92 12.99
CA ALA A 75 -1.43 -11.00 11.68
C ALA A 75 -0.81 -9.93 10.78
N VAL A 76 0.47 -10.09 10.46
CA VAL A 76 1.04 -9.40 9.29
C VAL A 76 0.21 -9.90 8.11
N PRO A 77 -0.58 -9.04 7.43
CA PRO A 77 -1.31 -9.51 6.26
C PRO A 77 -0.28 -10.07 5.28
N GLU A 78 -0.56 -11.26 4.73
CA GLU A 78 0.31 -11.86 3.72
C GLU A 78 0.64 -10.82 2.66
N SER A 79 1.91 -10.75 2.27
CA SER A 79 2.34 -9.76 1.29
C SER A 79 1.57 -9.96 0.00
N VAL A 80 0.95 -8.90 -0.52
CA VAL A 80 0.26 -8.96 -1.81
C VAL A 80 1.29 -9.29 -2.88
N THR A 81 1.15 -10.47 -3.49
CA THR A 81 2.03 -10.95 -4.54
C THR A 81 1.55 -10.49 -5.91
N ASN A 82 2.42 -10.58 -6.92
CA ASN A 82 2.01 -10.37 -8.32
C ASN A 82 0.92 -11.36 -8.76
N LYS A 83 0.83 -12.55 -8.14
CA LYS A 83 -0.22 -13.53 -8.44
C LYS A 83 -1.58 -13.01 -7.99
N ASP A 84 -1.66 -12.44 -6.79
CA ASP A 84 -2.91 -11.91 -6.22
C ASP A 84 -3.43 -10.74 -7.07
N VAL A 85 -2.54 -9.85 -7.50
CA VAL A 85 -2.88 -8.74 -8.40
C VAL A 85 -3.37 -9.27 -9.75
N ASN A 86 -2.69 -10.27 -10.33
CA ASN A 86 -3.10 -10.83 -11.62
C ASN A 86 -4.46 -11.54 -11.55
N GLN A 87 -4.73 -12.31 -10.49
CA GLN A 87 -6.04 -12.95 -10.29
C GLN A 87 -7.17 -11.93 -10.22
N LEU A 88 -6.97 -10.80 -9.53
CA LEU A 88 -7.93 -9.71 -9.50
C LEU A 88 -8.18 -9.12 -10.89
N LEU A 89 -7.12 -8.91 -11.67
CA LEU A 89 -7.22 -8.36 -13.02
C LEU A 89 -7.89 -9.35 -14.00
N ASP A 90 -7.64 -10.65 -13.84
CA ASP A 90 -8.30 -11.71 -14.62
C ASP A 90 -9.80 -11.80 -14.28
N ALA A 91 -10.14 -11.72 -12.98
CA ALA A 91 -11.54 -11.72 -12.53
C ALA A 91 -12.32 -10.48 -13.01
N ALA A 92 -11.63 -9.36 -13.27
CA ALA A 92 -12.21 -8.15 -13.83
C ALA A 92 -12.53 -8.26 -15.34
N GLY A 93 -12.27 -9.42 -15.97
CA GLY A 93 -12.57 -9.66 -17.39
C GLY A 93 -11.63 -8.96 -18.35
N LEU A 94 -10.45 -8.53 -17.89
CA LEU A 94 -9.44 -7.94 -18.75
C LEU A 94 -8.83 -9.02 -19.65
N THR A 95 -8.64 -8.70 -20.93
CA THR A 95 -7.91 -9.58 -21.85
C THR A 95 -6.41 -9.41 -21.65
N ARG A 96 -5.59 -10.29 -22.22
CA ARG A 96 -4.13 -10.25 -22.08
C ARG A 96 -3.48 -9.92 -23.42
N CYS A 97 -2.61 -8.91 -23.43
CA CYS A 97 -1.71 -8.65 -24.57
C CYS A 97 -0.77 -9.85 -24.78
N ALA A 98 -0.22 -10.01 -25.99
CA ALA A 98 0.76 -11.06 -26.29
C ALA A 98 1.97 -11.11 -25.33
N CYS A 99 2.35 -9.98 -24.72
CA CYS A 99 3.42 -9.90 -23.73
C CYS A 99 2.96 -10.20 -22.27
N GLY A 100 1.72 -10.64 -22.06
CA GLY A 100 1.13 -10.97 -20.75
C GLY A 100 0.52 -9.79 -19.97
N THR A 101 0.64 -8.55 -20.48
CA THR A 101 0.06 -7.37 -19.82
C THR A 101 -1.47 -7.37 -19.93
N PRO A 102 -2.22 -7.20 -18.83
CA PRO A 102 -3.68 -7.11 -18.88
C PRO A 102 -4.12 -5.80 -19.56
N ILE A 103 -5.08 -5.90 -20.47
CA ILE A 103 -5.62 -4.81 -21.28
C ILE A 103 -7.16 -4.86 -21.33
N PRO A 104 -7.83 -3.71 -21.46
CA PRO A 104 -9.26 -3.66 -21.74
C PRO A 104 -9.66 -4.48 -22.99
N SER A 105 -10.90 -4.97 -23.05
CA SER A 105 -11.40 -5.81 -24.15
C SER A 105 -11.45 -5.10 -25.51
N ASP A 106 -11.52 -3.77 -25.51
CA ASP A 106 -11.47 -2.93 -26.71
C ASP A 106 -10.04 -2.66 -27.21
N CYS A 107 -9.02 -3.09 -26.46
CA CYS A 107 -7.62 -2.92 -26.81
C CYS A 107 -7.01 -4.22 -27.34
N THR A 108 -6.33 -4.16 -28.49
CA THR A 108 -5.63 -5.32 -29.08
C THR A 108 -4.17 -5.45 -28.64
N VAL A 109 -3.56 -4.35 -28.18
CA VAL A 109 -2.14 -4.32 -27.79
C VAL A 109 -1.91 -3.36 -26.63
N CYS A 110 -1.02 -3.71 -25.70
CA CYS A 110 -0.64 -2.83 -24.60
C CYS A 110 0.23 -1.65 -25.09
N ILE A 111 0.29 -0.57 -24.30
CA ILE A 111 1.05 0.64 -24.67
C ILE A 111 2.55 0.37 -24.88
N LYS A 112 3.11 -0.60 -24.15
CA LYS A 112 4.51 -1.01 -24.27
C LYS A 112 4.79 -1.62 -25.64
N CYS A 113 4.02 -2.64 -26.03
CA CYS A 113 4.15 -3.28 -27.34
C CYS A 113 3.81 -2.31 -28.48
N LYS A 114 2.83 -1.42 -28.29
CA LYS A 114 2.49 -0.37 -29.26
C LYS A 114 3.67 0.57 -29.55
N ASN A 115 4.44 0.93 -28.52
CA ASN A 115 5.60 1.82 -28.69
C ASN A 115 6.78 1.11 -29.34
N LEU A 116 6.96 -0.20 -29.10
CA LEU A 116 7.98 -1.01 -29.77
C LEU A 116 7.72 -1.18 -31.27
N LEU A 117 6.45 -1.19 -31.69
CA LEU A 117 6.05 -1.28 -33.10
C LEU A 117 6.17 0.06 -33.86
N LYS A 118 6.39 1.17 -33.15
CA LYS A 118 6.51 2.53 -33.72
C LYS A 118 7.95 2.98 -33.90
N GLY A 119 8.92 2.22 -33.39
CA GLY A 119 10.35 2.39 -33.65
C GLY A 119 10.81 1.36 -34.67
#